data_AF-A0A532UM09-F1
#
_entry.id   AF-A0A532UM09-F1
#
_cell.length_a   1.000
_cell.length_b   1.000
_cell.length_c   1.000
_cell.angle_alpha   90.00
_cell.angle_beta   90.00
_cell.angle_gamma   90.00
#
_symmetry.space_group_name_H-M   'P 1'
#
loop_
_entity.id
_entity.type
_entity.pdbx_description
1 polymer ?
#
loop_
_entity_poly.entity_id
_entity_poly.type
_entity_poly.pdbx_seq_one_letter_code
_entity_poly.pdbx_strand_id
1 'polypeptide(L)'
;MKRVYVQLMLLMMVVCIIVAQDAKAQDTLAEQCIECHEPSTPGIVKLWRDSKHSAAGTTCVDCHQPREGDPSARWHFGSNITPVPSPQYCVDCHPKEVEENSRSKHAWAAFMGPLKPYYLKAKADGLDPLSQETAKLLDPELMAKTALTPLFPDSGILAKIGLLDDPTYHHNNVNLGCIECHGSFIIPQDNGTLKGWPNAGVGRVNPDGSLGACTSCHTRHKFSVEEARKPETCGQCHLGPDHPQHEIYEESKHGNMYAASGEKWNWDAPSGEWGPDDIDAPTCATCHISGFGGVVETTHEVGERLYWELQPKVSVPQWKGPEEVDLVAERISDPAKADSGREKMKSVCYQCHSRKWTDGYFVEFDKVVEDYNQVWQRTDDLLKQAYDEGLISNDNPLDETPEIMHYLIWHHDGRRWRMGASMMGPDWTHWNGAVDAIMNKLGAMINDIEMRRKLKEIDEKLNAQP
;
A
#
# COMPACT_ATOMS: atom_id res chain seq x y z
N MET A 1 -9.57 -59.18 13.99
CA MET A 1 -10.03 -57.95 14.68
C MET A 1 -9.14 -57.58 15.87
N LYS A 2 -9.04 -58.37 16.97
CA LYS A 2 -8.24 -57.99 18.16
C LYS A 2 -6.76 -57.60 17.91
N ARG A 3 -6.05 -58.28 16.99
CA ARG A 3 -4.64 -57.94 16.65
C ARG A 3 -4.48 -56.57 15.97
N VAL A 4 -5.44 -56.17 15.14
CA VAL A 4 -5.43 -54.89 14.42
C VAL A 4 -5.67 -53.73 15.38
N TYR A 5 -6.57 -53.91 16.36
CA TYR A 5 -6.79 -52.92 17.42
C TYR A 5 -5.57 -52.70 18.31
N VAL A 6 -4.85 -53.76 18.69
CA VAL A 6 -3.63 -53.65 19.50
C VAL A 6 -2.51 -52.94 18.72
N GLN A 7 -2.38 -53.21 17.42
CA GLN A 7 -1.41 -52.51 16.55
C GLN A 7 -1.77 -51.03 16.34
N LEU A 8 -3.05 -50.69 16.17
CA LEU A 8 -3.51 -49.30 16.08
C LEU A 8 -3.30 -48.54 17.39
N MET A 9 -3.55 -49.15 18.55
CA MET A 9 -3.30 -48.52 19.86
C MET A 9 -1.80 -48.31 20.11
N LEU A 10 -0.94 -49.28 19.75
CA LEU A 10 0.51 -49.11 19.83
C LEU A 10 1.01 -48.01 18.90
N LEU A 11 0.50 -47.94 17.66
CA LEU A 11 0.85 -46.89 16.71
C LEU A 11 0.43 -45.50 17.23
N MET A 12 -0.80 -45.38 17.74
CA MET A 12 -1.30 -44.15 18.34
C MET A 12 -0.47 -43.73 19.57
N MET A 13 -0.06 -44.68 20.42
CA MET A 13 0.78 -44.40 21.58
C MET A 13 2.19 -43.93 21.17
N VAL A 14 2.77 -44.53 20.13
CA VAL A 14 4.06 -44.09 19.57
C VAL A 14 3.96 -42.69 18.97
N VAL A 15 2.90 -42.41 18.21
CA VAL A 15 2.63 -41.07 17.65
C VAL A 15 2.48 -40.04 18.78
N CYS A 16 1.72 -40.34 19.84
CA CYS A 16 1.58 -39.44 20.98
C CYS A 16 2.91 -39.17 21.70
N ILE A 17 3.79 -40.17 21.83
CA ILE A 17 5.12 -40.00 22.44
C ILE A 17 6.00 -39.10 21.57
N ILE A 18 6.00 -39.30 20.25
CA ILE A 18 6.78 -38.48 19.31
C ILE A 18 6.31 -37.03 19.38
N VAL A 19 4.99 -36.78 19.26
CA VAL A 19 4.41 -35.43 19.34
C VAL A 19 4.76 -34.74 20.67
N ALA A 20 4.73 -35.47 21.78
CA ALA A 20 5.08 -34.92 23.09
C ALA A 20 6.59 -34.60 23.22
N GLN A 21 7.46 -35.36 22.55
CA GLN A 21 8.90 -35.09 22.52
C GLN A 21 9.23 -33.85 21.69
N ASP A 22 8.59 -33.70 20.53
CA ASP A 22 8.78 -32.55 19.64
C ASP A 22 8.30 -31.25 20.30
N ALA A 23 7.11 -31.26 20.92
CA ALA A 23 6.59 -30.11 21.66
C ALA A 23 7.56 -29.65 22.77
N LYS A 24 8.09 -30.60 23.55
CA LYS A 24 9.06 -30.31 24.60
C LYS A 24 10.37 -29.72 24.05
N ALA A 25 10.81 -30.17 22.87
CA ALA A 25 12.01 -29.63 22.24
C ALA A 25 11.81 -28.19 21.75
N GLN A 26 10.63 -27.87 21.20
CA GLN A 26 10.27 -26.50 20.80
C GLN A 26 10.20 -25.56 22.01
N ASP A 27 9.56 -25.99 23.11
CA ASP A 27 9.51 -25.21 24.36
C ASP A 27 10.92 -24.90 24.88
N THR A 28 11.80 -25.91 24.89
CA THR A 28 13.20 -25.74 25.32
C THR A 28 13.94 -24.73 24.43
N LEU A 29 13.72 -24.77 23.12
CA LEU A 29 14.35 -23.83 22.18
C LEU A 29 13.80 -22.41 22.38
N ALA A 30 12.49 -22.25 22.60
CA ALA A 30 11.87 -20.97 22.86
C ALA A 30 12.42 -20.29 24.13
N GLU A 31 12.62 -21.06 25.20
CA GLU A 31 13.26 -20.59 26.44
C GLU A 31 14.69 -20.10 26.17
N GLN A 32 15.49 -20.84 25.41
CA GLN A 32 16.86 -20.43 25.03
C GLN A 32 16.86 -19.13 24.22
N CYS A 33 15.91 -18.94 23.31
CA CYS A 33 15.76 -17.68 22.58
C CYS A 33 15.52 -16.53 23.56
N ILE A 34 14.60 -16.69 24.51
CA ILE A 34 14.25 -15.64 25.48
C ILE A 34 15.44 -15.35 26.40
N GLU A 35 16.11 -16.35 26.95
CA GLU A 35 17.27 -16.19 27.85
C GLU A 35 18.40 -15.37 27.20
N CYS A 36 18.63 -15.55 25.89
CA CYS A 36 19.65 -14.80 25.16
C CYS A 36 19.16 -13.42 24.68
N HIS A 37 17.91 -13.33 24.22
CA HIS A 37 17.35 -12.09 23.67
C HIS A 37 16.84 -11.12 24.73
N GLU A 38 16.56 -11.56 25.95
CA GLU A 38 16.16 -10.67 27.04
C GLU A 38 17.24 -9.65 27.40
N PRO A 39 18.52 -10.02 27.61
CA PRO A 39 19.58 -9.04 27.80
C PRO A 39 20.02 -8.34 26.49
N SER A 40 19.90 -9.01 25.33
CA SER A 40 20.48 -8.51 24.06
C SER A 40 19.53 -7.62 23.25
N THR A 41 18.23 -7.95 23.26
CA THR A 41 17.16 -7.21 22.58
C THR A 41 15.92 -7.08 23.50
N PRO A 42 16.06 -6.43 24.68
CA PRO A 42 15.01 -6.40 25.70
C PRO A 42 13.67 -5.85 25.20
N GLY A 43 13.69 -4.90 24.27
CA GLY A 43 12.48 -4.32 23.69
C GLY A 43 11.65 -5.33 22.88
N ILE A 44 12.30 -6.23 22.14
CA ILE A 44 11.61 -7.28 21.36
C ILE A 44 10.92 -8.25 22.30
N VAL A 45 11.65 -8.77 23.29
CA VAL A 45 11.12 -9.72 24.27
C VAL A 45 9.98 -9.10 25.06
N LYS A 46 10.11 -7.84 25.47
CA LYS A 46 9.02 -7.11 26.15
C LYS A 46 7.77 -7.00 25.28
N LEU A 47 7.89 -6.56 24.03
CA LEU A 47 6.74 -6.42 23.13
C LEU A 47 6.03 -7.76 22.88
N TRP A 48 6.80 -8.84 22.70
CA TRP A 48 6.24 -10.18 22.59
C TRP A 48 5.51 -10.60 23.88
N ARG A 49 6.11 -10.43 25.07
CA ARG A 49 5.45 -10.75 26.35
C ARG A 49 4.14 -9.98 26.55
N ASP A 50 4.08 -8.74 26.06
CA ASP A 50 2.90 -7.88 26.12
C ASP A 50 1.85 -8.19 25.02
N SER A 51 2.12 -9.16 24.13
CA SER A 51 1.27 -9.48 22.98
C SER A 51 0.19 -10.53 23.30
N LYS A 52 -0.90 -10.52 22.51
CA LYS A 52 -1.90 -11.60 22.53
C LYS A 52 -1.33 -12.94 22.07
N HIS A 53 -0.29 -12.92 21.22
CA HIS A 53 0.43 -14.13 20.79
C HIS A 53 1.10 -14.84 21.96
N SER A 54 1.86 -14.12 22.81
CA SER A 54 2.48 -14.71 23.99
C SER A 54 1.43 -15.25 24.97
N ALA A 55 0.34 -14.50 25.19
CA ALA A 55 -0.78 -14.95 26.03
C ALA A 55 -1.49 -16.20 25.48
N ALA A 56 -1.49 -16.40 24.16
CA ALA A 56 -2.03 -17.57 23.47
C ALA A 56 -1.04 -18.75 23.39
N GLY A 57 0.19 -18.59 23.91
CA GLY A 57 1.23 -19.61 23.88
C GLY A 57 2.09 -19.63 22.61
N THR A 58 1.92 -18.68 21.69
CA THR A 58 2.79 -18.53 20.53
C THR A 58 4.16 -17.99 20.95
N THR A 59 5.20 -18.74 20.66
CA THR A 59 6.61 -18.50 21.01
C THR A 59 7.39 -17.86 19.87
N CYS A 60 8.67 -17.55 20.10
CA CYS A 60 9.59 -17.10 19.06
C CYS A 60 9.73 -18.13 17.93
N VAL A 61 9.73 -19.41 18.30
CA VAL A 61 10.03 -20.54 17.41
C VAL A 61 8.89 -20.77 16.42
N ASP A 62 7.65 -20.53 16.83
CA ASP A 62 6.48 -20.71 15.94
C ASP A 62 6.52 -19.80 14.71
N CYS A 63 7.14 -18.63 14.82
CA CYS A 63 7.30 -17.68 13.71
C CYS A 63 8.68 -17.74 13.05
N HIS A 64 9.74 -17.95 13.84
CA HIS A 64 11.12 -17.83 13.36
C HIS A 64 11.80 -19.17 13.06
N GLN A 65 11.23 -20.31 13.42
CA GLN A 65 11.75 -21.59 12.96
C GLN A 65 11.46 -21.72 11.46
N PRO A 66 12.50 -21.85 10.61
CA PRO A 66 12.31 -21.82 9.18
C PRO A 66 11.59 -23.08 8.73
N ARG A 67 10.68 -22.91 7.78
CA ARG A 67 10.08 -24.01 7.04
C ARG A 67 11.13 -24.71 6.19
N GLU A 68 10.85 -25.96 5.84
CA GLU A 68 11.72 -26.71 4.93
C GLU A 68 11.91 -25.92 3.63
N GLY A 69 13.17 -25.68 3.25
CA GLY A 69 13.50 -24.95 2.04
C GLY A 69 13.34 -23.42 2.13
N ASP A 70 13.09 -22.83 3.31
CA ASP A 70 13.06 -21.36 3.44
C ASP A 70 14.40 -20.74 2.96
N PRO A 71 14.39 -19.95 1.87
CA PRO A 71 15.61 -19.39 1.31
C PRO A 71 16.31 -18.36 2.21
N SER A 72 15.62 -17.86 3.24
CA SER A 72 16.15 -16.94 4.24
C SER A 72 16.60 -17.62 5.54
N ALA A 73 16.51 -18.94 5.61
CA ALA A 73 17.00 -19.72 6.75
C ALA A 73 18.50 -19.50 6.96
N ARG A 74 18.89 -19.28 8.21
CA ARG A 74 20.28 -19.13 8.61
C ARG A 74 20.54 -19.73 9.98
N TRP A 75 21.75 -20.24 10.17
CA TRP A 75 22.19 -20.72 11.47
C TRP A 75 22.29 -19.59 12.49
N HIS A 76 21.75 -19.80 13.68
CA HIS A 76 21.78 -18.87 14.80
C HIS A 76 21.86 -19.63 16.13
N PHE A 77 23.07 -19.71 16.68
CA PHE A 77 23.36 -20.21 18.04
C PHE A 77 22.67 -21.53 18.43
N GLY A 78 22.71 -22.55 17.56
CA GLY A 78 22.22 -23.89 17.89
C GLY A 78 20.95 -24.32 17.14
N SER A 79 20.31 -23.39 16.42
CA SER A 79 19.16 -23.69 15.56
C SER A 79 19.24 -22.90 14.26
N ASN A 80 18.48 -23.31 13.24
CA ASN A 80 18.21 -22.45 12.09
C ASN A 80 17.03 -21.55 12.42
N ILE A 81 17.12 -20.29 12.03
CA ILE A 81 16.05 -19.30 12.14
C ILE A 81 15.79 -18.66 10.77
N THR A 82 14.59 -18.13 10.56
CA THR A 82 14.31 -17.14 9.53
C THR A 82 14.18 -15.75 10.15
N PRO A 83 14.91 -14.73 9.66
CA PRO A 83 14.71 -13.34 10.09
C PRO A 83 13.51 -12.68 9.41
N VAL A 84 12.88 -13.34 8.41
CA VAL A 84 11.78 -12.80 7.62
C VAL A 84 10.58 -13.76 7.64
N PRO A 85 9.81 -13.80 8.75
CA PRO A 85 8.50 -14.41 8.74
C PRO A 85 7.64 -13.73 7.67
N SER A 86 7.34 -14.47 6.61
CA SER A 86 6.46 -14.07 5.51
C SER A 86 4.99 -14.35 5.87
N PRO A 87 4.02 -13.91 5.04
CA PRO A 87 2.62 -14.31 5.18
C PRO A 87 2.41 -15.83 5.26
N GLN A 88 3.31 -16.64 4.69
CA GLN A 88 3.22 -18.10 4.79
C GLN A 88 3.34 -18.56 6.23
N TYR A 89 4.12 -17.90 7.09
CA TYR A 89 4.22 -18.26 8.51
C TYR A 89 2.96 -17.91 9.31
N CYS A 90 2.14 -17.00 8.79
CA CYS A 90 0.89 -16.59 9.44
C CYS A 90 -0.29 -17.50 9.07
N VAL A 91 -0.23 -18.16 7.91
CA VAL A 91 -1.39 -18.87 7.31
C VAL A 91 -1.89 -20.06 8.13
N ASP A 92 -1.02 -20.68 8.94
CA ASP A 92 -1.38 -21.85 9.74
C ASP A 92 -2.43 -21.49 10.82
N CYS A 93 -2.38 -20.24 11.31
CA CYS A 93 -3.29 -19.71 12.32
C CYS A 93 -4.30 -18.69 11.74
N HIS A 94 -3.92 -17.97 10.69
CA HIS A 94 -4.68 -16.87 10.07
C HIS A 94 -4.92 -17.10 8.57
N PRO A 95 -5.53 -18.24 8.16
CA PRO A 95 -5.67 -18.57 6.74
C PRO A 95 -6.56 -17.58 5.99
N LYS A 96 -7.65 -17.13 6.64
CA LYS A 96 -8.60 -16.17 6.07
C LYS A 96 -7.92 -14.83 5.75
N GLU A 97 -7.21 -14.27 6.73
CA GLU A 97 -6.57 -12.96 6.60
C GLU A 97 -5.44 -12.98 5.55
N VAL A 98 -4.68 -14.08 5.47
CA VAL A 98 -3.63 -14.26 4.45
C VAL A 98 -4.24 -14.38 3.05
N GLU A 99 -5.30 -15.16 2.88
CA GLU A 99 -6.01 -15.29 1.60
C GLU A 99 -6.59 -13.95 1.14
N GLU A 100 -7.29 -13.24 2.01
CA GLU A 100 -7.84 -11.91 1.73
C GLU A 100 -6.75 -10.90 1.37
N ASN A 101 -5.67 -10.83 2.13
CA ASN A 101 -4.57 -9.91 1.83
C ASN A 101 -3.90 -10.24 0.49
N SER A 102 -3.78 -11.52 0.12
CA SER A 102 -3.17 -11.93 -1.15
C SER A 102 -3.93 -11.45 -2.39
N ARG A 103 -5.24 -11.24 -2.25
CA ARG A 103 -6.10 -10.68 -3.30
C ARG A 103 -6.04 -9.15 -3.35
N SER A 104 -5.49 -8.53 -2.30
CA SER A 104 -5.47 -7.09 -2.13
C SER A 104 -4.47 -6.43 -3.04
N LYS A 105 -4.85 -5.26 -3.56
CA LYS A 105 -3.91 -4.37 -4.28
C LYS A 105 -2.70 -4.00 -3.42
N HIS A 106 -2.82 -4.05 -2.08
CA HIS A 106 -1.70 -3.87 -1.17
C HIS A 106 -0.60 -4.92 -1.36
N ALA A 107 -0.94 -6.21 -1.50
CA ALA A 107 0.04 -7.25 -1.75
C ALA A 107 0.79 -7.04 -3.08
N TRP A 108 0.19 -6.31 -4.02
CA TRP A 108 0.76 -5.99 -5.34
C TRP A 108 1.38 -4.60 -5.42
N ALA A 109 1.44 -3.85 -4.32
CA ALA A 109 1.81 -2.43 -4.31
C ALA A 109 3.22 -2.18 -4.86
N ALA A 110 4.18 -3.08 -4.63
CA ALA A 110 5.52 -2.98 -5.19
C ALA A 110 5.47 -2.95 -6.72
N PHE A 111 4.72 -3.85 -7.35
CA PHE A 111 4.62 -3.96 -8.81
C PHE A 111 3.71 -2.90 -9.44
N MET A 112 2.69 -2.43 -8.72
CA MET A 112 1.84 -1.33 -9.18
C MET A 112 2.53 0.04 -9.09
N GLY A 113 3.52 0.16 -8.20
CA GLY A 113 4.32 1.35 -7.97
C GLY A 113 5.76 1.19 -8.44
N PRO A 114 6.75 1.13 -7.53
CA PRO A 114 8.17 1.27 -7.87
C PRO A 114 8.75 0.19 -8.79
N LEU A 115 8.20 -1.02 -8.77
CA LEU A 115 8.68 -2.14 -9.56
C LEU A 115 7.90 -2.34 -10.87
N LYS A 116 7.01 -1.41 -11.24
CA LYS A 116 6.26 -1.52 -12.51
C LYS A 116 7.16 -1.65 -13.75
N PRO A 117 8.23 -0.84 -13.92
CA PRO A 117 9.14 -0.99 -15.07
C PRO A 117 9.77 -2.38 -15.13
N TYR A 118 10.22 -2.90 -13.98
CA TYR A 118 10.75 -4.27 -13.86
C TYR A 118 9.71 -5.31 -14.27
N TYR A 119 8.48 -5.21 -13.74
CA TYR A 119 7.42 -6.17 -14.00
C TYR A 119 7.13 -6.28 -15.50
N LEU A 120 6.97 -5.13 -16.17
CA LEU A 120 6.70 -5.08 -17.60
C LEU A 120 7.88 -5.61 -18.43
N LYS A 121 9.11 -5.30 -18.03
CA LYS A 121 10.33 -5.80 -18.69
C LYS A 121 10.45 -7.32 -18.57
N ALA A 122 10.28 -7.88 -17.37
CA ALA A 122 10.28 -9.32 -17.15
C ALA A 122 9.26 -10.04 -18.04
N LYS A 123 8.02 -9.53 -18.10
CA LYS A 123 6.96 -10.06 -18.96
C LYS A 123 7.33 -9.99 -20.45
N ALA A 124 7.88 -8.86 -20.91
CA ALA A 124 8.32 -8.69 -22.29
C ALA A 124 9.44 -9.67 -22.67
N ASP A 125 10.30 -10.03 -21.72
CA ASP A 125 11.39 -11.00 -21.89
C ASP A 125 10.93 -12.46 -21.72
N GLY A 126 9.64 -12.72 -21.45
CA GLY A 126 9.11 -14.06 -21.21
C GLY A 126 9.54 -14.67 -19.87
N LEU A 127 9.97 -13.83 -18.92
CA LEU A 127 10.38 -14.22 -17.57
C LEU A 127 9.20 -14.12 -16.60
N ASP A 128 9.24 -14.92 -15.53
CA ASP A 128 8.27 -14.80 -14.43
C ASP A 128 8.64 -13.57 -13.57
N PRO A 129 7.82 -12.50 -13.55
CA PRO A 129 8.13 -11.29 -12.80
C PRO A 129 8.13 -11.50 -11.28
N LEU A 130 7.51 -12.57 -10.76
CA LEU A 130 7.46 -12.84 -9.32
C LEU A 130 8.66 -13.66 -8.82
N SER A 131 9.46 -14.22 -9.73
CA SER A 131 10.59 -15.08 -9.39
C SER A 131 11.78 -14.30 -8.82
N GLN A 132 12.37 -14.84 -7.76
CA GLN A 132 13.63 -14.38 -7.18
C GLN A 132 14.78 -14.39 -8.20
N GLU A 133 14.80 -15.35 -9.13
CA GLU A 133 15.85 -15.44 -10.16
C GLU A 133 15.71 -14.34 -11.22
N THR A 134 14.47 -14.02 -11.62
CA THR A 134 14.19 -12.88 -12.50
C THR A 134 14.60 -11.57 -11.83
N ALA A 135 14.32 -11.42 -10.53
CA ALA A 135 14.71 -10.24 -9.76
C ALA A 135 16.24 -10.09 -9.66
N LYS A 136 16.98 -11.17 -9.46
CA LYS A 136 18.46 -11.16 -9.49
C LYS A 136 19.00 -10.78 -10.87
N LEU A 137 18.35 -11.23 -11.94
CA LEU A 137 18.77 -10.97 -13.32
C LEU A 137 18.54 -9.52 -13.74
N LEU A 138 17.38 -8.94 -13.41
CA LEU A 138 16.96 -7.62 -13.91
C LEU A 138 17.19 -6.48 -12.90
N ASP A 139 17.52 -6.78 -11.65
CA ASP A 139 17.72 -5.82 -10.56
C ASP A 139 16.57 -4.79 -10.42
N PRO A 140 15.42 -5.19 -9.83
CA PRO A 140 14.23 -4.35 -9.72
C PRO A 140 14.47 -3.01 -9.01
N GLU A 141 15.36 -2.98 -8.01
CA GLU A 141 15.69 -1.74 -7.30
C GLU A 141 16.48 -0.76 -8.17
N LEU A 142 17.43 -1.26 -8.98
CA LEU A 142 18.15 -0.41 -9.92
C LEU A 142 17.19 0.18 -10.95
N MET A 143 16.29 -0.64 -11.51
CA MET A 143 15.26 -0.15 -12.42
C MET A 143 14.34 0.88 -11.76
N ALA A 144 13.95 0.67 -10.49
CA ALA A 144 13.14 1.66 -9.77
C ALA A 144 13.90 2.99 -9.59
N LYS A 145 15.21 2.96 -9.35
CA LYS A 145 16.06 4.15 -9.20
C LYS A 145 16.25 4.96 -10.48
N THR A 146 16.22 4.30 -11.63
CA THR A 146 16.56 4.93 -12.92
C THR A 146 15.36 5.09 -13.85
N ALA A 147 14.23 4.45 -13.56
CA ALA A 147 13.04 4.49 -14.42
C ALA A 147 11.78 4.98 -13.71
N LEU A 148 11.84 5.29 -12.40
CA LEU A 148 10.67 5.71 -11.64
C LEU A 148 10.82 7.14 -11.09
N THR A 149 9.69 7.82 -10.99
CA THR A 149 9.48 9.20 -10.52
C THR A 149 9.72 10.27 -11.59
N PRO A 150 9.05 11.44 -11.46
CA PRO A 150 9.37 12.61 -12.29
C PRO A 150 10.85 12.99 -12.28
N LEU A 151 11.60 12.59 -11.25
CA LEU A 151 13.02 12.91 -11.14
C LEU A 151 13.89 12.14 -12.14
N PHE A 152 13.51 10.93 -12.60
CA PHE A 152 14.51 9.97 -13.14
C PHE A 152 14.38 9.49 -14.58
N PRO A 153 13.27 9.69 -15.29
CA PRO A 153 13.43 9.92 -16.73
C PRO A 153 12.52 11.02 -17.29
N ASP A 154 11.37 11.25 -16.67
CA ASP A 154 10.35 12.13 -17.24
C ASP A 154 10.87 13.58 -17.25
N SER A 155 11.17 14.19 -16.11
CA SER A 155 11.58 15.60 -16.11
C SER A 155 12.88 15.91 -16.85
N GLY A 156 13.72 14.90 -17.13
CA GLY A 156 15.04 15.05 -17.72
C GLY A 156 16.01 15.93 -16.90
N ILE A 157 15.61 16.46 -15.74
CA ILE A 157 16.41 17.45 -14.99
C ILE A 157 17.71 16.84 -14.49
N LEU A 158 17.66 15.62 -13.95
CA LEU A 158 18.86 14.95 -13.47
C LEU A 158 19.83 14.60 -14.59
N ALA A 159 19.33 14.32 -15.79
CA ALA A 159 20.18 14.18 -16.98
C ALA A 159 20.82 15.53 -17.34
N LYS A 160 20.03 16.62 -17.37
CA LYS A 160 20.50 17.97 -17.69
C LYS A 160 21.58 18.49 -16.73
N ILE A 161 21.51 18.14 -15.45
CA ILE A 161 22.52 18.53 -14.45
C ILE A 161 23.63 17.48 -14.25
N GLY A 162 23.63 16.40 -15.03
CA GLY A 162 24.67 15.38 -15.03
C GLY A 162 24.66 14.42 -13.82
N LEU A 163 23.55 14.34 -13.08
CA LEU A 163 23.41 13.49 -11.90
C LEU A 163 22.66 12.17 -12.17
N LEU A 164 21.99 12.02 -13.32
CA LEU A 164 21.22 10.81 -13.63
C LEU A 164 22.10 9.55 -13.63
N ASP A 165 23.22 9.61 -14.33
CA ASP A 165 24.17 8.49 -14.51
C ASP A 165 25.42 8.62 -13.61
N ASP A 166 25.45 9.60 -12.70
CA ASP A 166 26.57 9.79 -11.79
C ASP A 166 26.58 8.64 -10.75
N PRO A 167 27.60 7.77 -10.72
CA PRO A 167 27.65 6.65 -9.78
C PRO A 167 27.76 7.09 -8.31
N THR A 168 28.10 8.36 -8.06
CA THR A 168 28.15 8.96 -6.72
C THR A 168 26.78 9.48 -6.25
N TYR A 169 25.83 9.63 -7.16
CA TYR A 169 24.46 10.03 -6.83
C TYR A 169 23.57 8.79 -6.72
N HIS A 170 23.26 8.39 -5.49
CA HIS A 170 22.77 7.03 -5.19
C HIS A 170 21.27 6.78 -5.41
N HIS A 171 20.47 7.81 -5.72
CA HIS A 171 19.01 7.71 -5.91
C HIS A 171 18.26 7.05 -4.75
N ASN A 172 18.80 7.13 -3.53
CA ASN A 172 18.35 6.30 -2.41
C ASN A 172 17.02 6.77 -1.78
N ASN A 173 16.48 7.90 -2.23
CA ASN A 173 15.12 8.33 -1.92
C ASN A 173 14.05 7.35 -2.46
N VAL A 174 14.37 6.54 -3.48
CA VAL A 174 13.48 5.45 -3.92
C VAL A 174 13.43 4.33 -2.88
N ASN A 175 14.58 3.95 -2.30
CA ASN A 175 14.65 2.90 -1.29
C ASN A 175 14.02 3.34 0.03
N LEU A 176 14.41 4.53 0.53
CA LEU A 176 13.95 5.05 1.83
C LEU A 176 12.63 5.86 1.75
N GLY A 177 12.04 5.98 0.56
CA GLY A 177 10.77 6.68 0.34
C GLY A 177 9.71 5.74 -0.24
N CYS A 178 9.84 5.40 -1.53
CA CYS A 178 8.84 4.57 -2.21
C CYS A 178 8.80 3.14 -1.67
N ILE A 179 9.95 2.49 -1.54
CA ILE A 179 10.05 1.07 -1.17
C ILE A 179 9.67 0.82 0.30
N GLU A 180 9.89 1.77 1.21
CA GLU A 180 9.42 1.64 2.60
C GLU A 180 7.89 1.51 2.69
N CYS A 181 7.14 2.16 1.79
CA CYS A 181 5.69 2.06 1.73
C CYS A 181 5.22 0.88 0.85
N HIS A 182 5.74 0.79 -0.39
CA HIS A 182 5.26 -0.16 -1.39
C HIS A 182 5.86 -1.56 -1.27
N GLY A 183 7.08 -1.67 -0.77
CA GLY A 183 7.86 -2.91 -0.72
C GLY A 183 8.77 -3.12 -1.92
N SER A 184 9.69 -4.07 -1.77
CA SER A 184 10.59 -4.59 -2.80
C SER A 184 10.87 -6.08 -2.56
N PHE A 185 11.70 -6.69 -3.38
CA PHE A 185 12.20 -8.05 -3.16
C PHE A 185 13.14 -8.11 -1.97
N ILE A 186 12.94 -9.12 -1.12
CA ILE A 186 13.95 -9.58 -0.18
C ILE A 186 14.69 -10.74 -0.83
N ILE A 187 15.95 -10.50 -1.23
CA ILE A 187 16.74 -11.46 -1.98
C ILE A 187 17.85 -12.03 -1.07
N PRO A 188 17.79 -13.32 -0.70
CA PRO A 188 18.88 -13.99 0.00
C PRO A 188 20.16 -14.02 -0.83
N GLN A 189 21.28 -13.76 -0.17
CA GLN A 189 22.62 -13.77 -0.76
C GLN A 189 23.42 -14.98 -0.24
N ASP A 190 24.38 -15.45 -1.03
CA ASP A 190 25.21 -16.62 -0.69
C ASP A 190 26.01 -16.46 0.61
N ASN A 191 26.29 -15.21 1.01
CA ASN A 191 26.99 -14.89 2.25
C ASN A 191 26.06 -14.84 3.49
N GLY A 192 24.78 -15.18 3.34
CA GLY A 192 23.77 -15.17 4.41
C GLY A 192 23.18 -13.79 4.73
N THR A 193 23.47 -12.76 3.94
CA THR A 193 22.78 -11.46 4.04
C THR A 193 21.52 -11.43 3.17
N LEU A 194 20.67 -10.41 3.40
CA LEU A 194 19.45 -10.19 2.63
C LEU A 194 19.54 -8.82 1.95
N LYS A 195 19.46 -8.78 0.62
CA LYS A 195 19.27 -7.53 -0.14
C LYS A 195 17.81 -7.09 0.00
N GLY A 196 17.58 -5.79 0.15
CA GLY A 196 16.24 -5.21 0.34
C GLY A 196 15.70 -5.28 1.78
N TRP A 197 16.47 -5.80 2.75
CA TRP A 197 16.09 -5.88 4.16
C TRP A 197 16.84 -4.83 5.01
N PRO A 198 16.20 -4.16 6.00
CA PRO A 198 14.81 -4.32 6.46
C PRO A 198 13.79 -3.69 5.53
N ASN A 199 12.60 -4.29 5.44
CA ASN A 199 11.46 -3.71 4.73
C ASN A 199 10.13 -4.26 5.27
N ALA A 200 9.16 -3.37 5.44
CA ALA A 200 7.79 -3.69 5.84
C ALA A 200 6.75 -3.03 4.92
N GLY A 201 7.13 -2.74 3.68
CA GLY A 201 6.20 -2.19 2.70
C GLY A 201 5.10 -3.21 2.36
N VAL A 202 3.89 -2.72 2.12
CA VAL A 202 2.68 -3.55 2.07
C VAL A 202 2.71 -4.61 0.96
N GLY A 203 3.47 -4.38 -0.11
CA GLY A 203 3.66 -5.28 -1.25
C GLY A 203 5.05 -5.92 -1.32
N ARG A 204 5.75 -6.06 -0.18
CA ARG A 204 7.06 -6.75 -0.10
C ARG A 204 7.01 -8.13 -0.76
N VAL A 205 8.01 -8.45 -1.57
CA VAL A 205 8.15 -9.80 -2.16
C VAL A 205 9.09 -10.61 -1.29
N ASN A 206 8.57 -11.65 -0.64
CA ASN A 206 9.29 -12.43 0.35
C ASN A 206 10.23 -13.46 -0.30
N PRO A 207 11.25 -13.96 0.43
CA PRO A 207 12.18 -14.97 -0.09
C PRO A 207 11.49 -16.26 -0.57
N ASP A 208 10.37 -16.63 0.04
CA ASP A 208 9.55 -17.78 -0.34
C ASP A 208 8.57 -17.51 -1.50
N GLY A 209 8.62 -16.31 -2.10
CA GLY A 209 7.77 -15.88 -3.21
C GLY A 209 6.40 -15.33 -2.79
N SER A 210 6.03 -15.40 -1.51
CA SER A 210 4.77 -14.82 -1.04
C SER A 210 4.79 -13.29 -1.07
N LEU A 211 3.63 -12.68 -1.28
CA LEU A 211 3.49 -11.23 -1.39
C LEU A 211 2.92 -10.62 -0.11
N GLY A 212 3.52 -9.51 0.30
CA GLY A 212 3.07 -8.64 1.37
C GLY A 212 3.86 -8.74 2.67
N ALA A 213 3.61 -7.78 3.55
CA ALA A 213 4.17 -7.71 4.89
C ALA A 213 3.06 -7.56 5.93
N CYS A 214 2.76 -8.62 6.68
CA CYS A 214 1.72 -8.61 7.71
C CYS A 214 2.05 -7.69 8.91
N THR A 215 3.20 -7.02 8.92
CA THR A 215 3.60 -6.11 9.98
C THR A 215 3.45 -4.63 9.61
N SER A 216 2.84 -4.31 8.46
CA SER A 216 2.67 -2.92 8.03
C SER A 216 1.66 -2.15 8.88
N CYS A 217 0.63 -2.81 9.43
CA CYS A 217 -0.45 -2.14 10.17
C CYS A 217 -0.45 -2.46 11.68
N HIS A 218 -0.18 -3.72 12.05
CA HIS A 218 0.03 -4.15 13.44
C HIS A 218 1.47 -4.63 13.58
N THR A 219 2.32 -3.78 14.15
CA THR A 219 3.76 -3.96 14.05
C THR A 219 4.27 -5.10 14.92
N ARG A 220 5.37 -5.71 14.47
CA ARG A 220 6.13 -6.66 15.31
C ARG A 220 6.71 -5.91 16.51
N HIS A 221 6.81 -6.49 17.71
CA HIS A 221 6.45 -7.85 18.11
C HIS A 221 5.19 -7.89 18.98
N LYS A 222 4.43 -6.78 19.04
CA LYS A 222 3.20 -6.72 19.83
C LYS A 222 1.99 -7.23 19.04
N PHE A 223 1.98 -7.03 17.71
CA PHE A 223 0.91 -7.47 16.80
C PHE A 223 -0.48 -7.01 17.30
N SER A 224 -0.60 -5.73 17.65
CA SER A 224 -1.75 -5.20 18.37
C SER A 224 -2.89 -4.86 17.41
N VAL A 225 -4.09 -5.42 17.67
CA VAL A 225 -5.31 -5.02 16.94
C VAL A 225 -5.69 -3.57 17.23
N GLU A 226 -5.41 -3.06 18.44
CA GLU A 226 -5.61 -1.65 18.77
C GLU A 226 -4.75 -0.75 17.86
N GLU A 227 -3.48 -1.12 17.64
CA GLU A 227 -2.58 -0.37 16.76
C GLU A 227 -3.10 -0.38 15.32
N ALA A 228 -3.53 -1.55 14.81
CA ALA A 228 -4.10 -1.65 13.46
C ALA A 228 -5.40 -0.85 13.29
N ARG A 229 -6.18 -0.66 14.36
CA ARG A 229 -7.43 0.09 14.34
C ARG A 229 -7.25 1.60 14.43
N LYS A 230 -6.08 2.05 14.87
CA LYS A 230 -5.75 3.45 15.07
C LYS A 230 -5.21 4.09 13.78
N PRO A 231 -5.64 5.32 13.44
CA PRO A 231 -5.33 5.97 12.17
C PRO A 231 -3.82 6.23 11.94
N GLU A 232 -3.02 6.35 13.00
CA GLU A 232 -1.59 6.65 12.93
C GLU A 232 -0.81 5.56 12.18
N THR A 233 -1.24 4.30 12.27
CA THR A 233 -0.58 3.20 11.53
C THR A 233 -0.74 3.35 10.00
N CYS A 234 -1.86 3.92 9.56
CA CYS A 234 -2.10 4.20 8.14
C CYS A 234 -1.28 5.40 7.67
N GLY A 235 -1.10 6.39 8.56
CA GLY A 235 -0.39 7.65 8.32
C GLY A 235 1.10 7.50 8.00
N GLN A 236 1.70 6.31 8.17
CA GLN A 236 3.05 6.05 7.66
C GLN A 236 3.13 6.15 6.11
N CYS A 237 2.07 5.72 5.41
CA CYS A 237 2.06 5.61 3.95
C CYS A 237 0.97 6.47 3.28
N HIS A 238 -0.17 6.67 3.94
CA HIS A 238 -1.32 7.40 3.44
C HIS A 238 -1.27 8.88 3.85
N LEU A 239 -0.24 9.57 3.38
CA LEU A 239 0.06 10.96 3.71
C LEU A 239 0.62 11.72 2.51
N GLY A 240 0.81 13.03 2.69
CA GLY A 240 1.62 13.84 1.79
C GLY A 240 0.88 14.29 0.54
N PRO A 241 1.61 14.80 -0.47
CA PRO A 241 1.05 15.71 -1.46
C PRO A 241 0.15 15.06 -2.52
N ASP A 242 0.24 13.74 -2.70
CA ASP A 242 -0.48 13.00 -3.72
C ASP A 242 -1.60 12.10 -3.17
N HIS A 243 -1.56 11.75 -1.89
CA HIS A 243 -2.64 11.03 -1.23
C HIS A 243 -2.67 11.29 0.29
N PRO A 244 -3.10 12.50 0.73
CA PRO A 244 -3.07 12.91 2.14
C PRO A 244 -4.26 12.35 2.94
N GLN A 245 -4.52 11.04 2.88
CA GLN A 245 -5.72 10.51 3.54
C GLN A 245 -5.67 10.68 5.06
N HIS A 246 -4.48 10.63 5.67
CA HIS A 246 -4.31 10.87 7.09
C HIS A 246 -4.63 12.33 7.46
N GLU A 247 -4.09 13.30 6.75
CA GLU A 247 -4.35 14.72 7.00
C GLU A 247 -5.81 15.10 6.72
N ILE A 248 -6.43 14.50 5.70
CA ILE A 248 -7.87 14.63 5.43
C ILE A 248 -8.69 14.08 6.61
N TYR A 249 -8.31 12.91 7.12
CA TYR A 249 -8.99 12.33 8.26
C TYR A 249 -8.85 13.21 9.50
N GLU A 250 -7.65 13.69 9.81
CA GLU A 250 -7.37 14.55 10.96
C GLU A 250 -8.20 15.84 10.94
N GLU A 251 -8.37 16.50 9.78
CA GLU A 251 -9.19 17.70 9.69
C GLU A 251 -10.69 17.44 9.81
N SER A 252 -11.14 16.24 9.43
CA SER A 252 -12.55 15.88 9.41
C SER A 252 -13.16 15.89 10.82
N LYS A 253 -14.49 15.88 10.92
CA LYS A 253 -15.15 15.73 12.23
C LYS A 253 -14.90 14.35 12.86
N HIS A 254 -14.70 13.31 12.05
CA HIS A 254 -14.35 11.98 12.56
C HIS A 254 -12.98 11.99 13.24
N GLY A 255 -11.96 12.52 12.56
CA GLY A 255 -10.62 12.65 13.14
C GLY A 255 -10.56 13.56 14.35
N ASN A 256 -11.28 14.69 14.32
CA ASN A 256 -11.40 15.58 15.48
C ASN A 256 -12.00 14.88 16.71
N MET A 257 -13.04 14.06 16.54
CA MET A 257 -13.64 13.29 17.64
C MET A 257 -12.70 12.19 18.15
N TYR A 258 -12.04 11.48 17.24
CA TYR A 258 -11.00 10.51 17.59
C TYR A 258 -9.87 11.16 18.40
N ALA A 259 -9.32 12.29 17.95
CA ALA A 259 -8.27 13.00 18.67
C ALA A 259 -8.73 13.48 20.06
N ALA A 260 -10.01 13.85 20.20
CA ALA A 260 -10.55 14.35 21.46
C ALA A 260 -10.88 13.26 22.49
N SER A 261 -11.19 12.03 22.06
CA SER A 261 -11.74 10.99 22.96
C SER A 261 -11.30 9.56 22.68
N GLY A 262 -10.54 9.32 21.61
CA GLY A 262 -10.13 7.99 21.15
C GLY A 262 -9.36 7.19 22.20
N GLU A 263 -8.64 7.82 23.12
CA GLU A 263 -7.96 7.12 24.22
C GLU A 263 -8.92 6.40 25.18
N LYS A 264 -10.20 6.77 25.22
CA LYS A 264 -11.21 6.22 26.11
C LYS A 264 -12.03 5.09 25.49
N TRP A 265 -11.85 4.84 24.20
CA TRP A 265 -12.62 3.86 23.44
C TRP A 265 -12.12 2.43 23.66
N ASN A 266 -12.99 1.47 23.35
CA ASN A 266 -12.64 0.05 23.40
C ASN A 266 -11.99 -0.39 22.08
N TRP A 267 -10.65 -0.39 22.04
CA TRP A 267 -9.89 -0.82 20.87
C TRP A 267 -9.67 -2.33 20.79
N ASP A 268 -9.93 -3.05 21.87
CA ASP A 268 -9.62 -4.47 22.01
C ASP A 268 -10.82 -5.39 21.79
N ALA A 269 -11.98 -4.84 21.43
CA ALA A 269 -13.17 -5.59 21.07
C ALA A 269 -12.83 -6.73 20.08
N PRO A 270 -13.33 -7.96 20.29
CA PRO A 270 -13.08 -9.07 19.37
C PRO A 270 -13.43 -8.73 17.92
N SER A 271 -12.75 -9.37 16.97
CA SER A 271 -13.07 -9.21 15.54
C SER A 271 -14.52 -9.64 15.29
N GLY A 272 -15.29 -8.81 14.58
CA GLY A 272 -16.72 -9.03 14.33
C GLY A 272 -17.67 -8.51 15.43
N GLU A 273 -17.17 -8.24 16.63
CA GLU A 273 -17.96 -7.67 17.73
C GLU A 273 -17.81 -6.14 17.85
N TRP A 274 -16.77 -5.56 17.24
CA TRP A 274 -16.50 -4.13 17.28
C TRP A 274 -17.65 -3.32 16.64
N GLY A 275 -18.10 -2.26 17.31
CA GLY A 275 -19.28 -1.51 16.87
C GLY A 275 -19.44 -0.10 17.45
N PRO A 276 -20.60 0.53 17.24
CA PRO A 276 -20.89 1.88 17.74
C PRO A 276 -20.86 2.03 19.25
N ASP A 277 -20.99 0.92 20.00
CA ASP A 277 -20.89 0.94 21.46
C ASP A 277 -19.43 1.03 21.94
N ASP A 278 -18.45 0.77 21.06
CA ASP A 278 -17.02 0.78 21.38
C ASP A 278 -16.32 2.10 21.04
N ILE A 279 -16.84 2.84 20.05
CA ILE A 279 -16.25 4.07 19.51
C ILE A 279 -17.32 5.12 19.19
N ASP A 280 -16.98 6.40 19.35
CA ASP A 280 -17.90 7.51 19.04
C ASP A 280 -17.73 8.09 17.62
N ALA A 281 -16.62 7.78 16.94
CA ALA A 281 -16.38 8.17 15.55
C ALA A 281 -15.53 7.12 14.81
N PRO A 282 -15.72 6.95 13.49
CA PRO A 282 -15.00 5.93 12.73
C PRO A 282 -13.53 6.30 12.52
N THR A 283 -12.66 5.30 12.44
CA THR A 283 -11.27 5.44 11.97
C THR A 283 -11.10 4.87 10.55
N CYS A 284 -9.87 4.93 10.01
CA CYS A 284 -9.50 4.27 8.76
C CYS A 284 -9.93 2.79 8.76
N ALA A 285 -9.63 2.08 9.85
CA ALA A 285 -9.94 0.66 9.98
C ALA A 285 -11.44 0.40 10.07
N THR A 286 -12.21 1.25 10.76
CA THR A 286 -13.68 1.13 10.83
C THR A 286 -14.30 1.11 9.44
N CYS A 287 -13.88 2.04 8.57
CA CYS A 287 -14.44 2.17 7.24
C CYS A 287 -13.92 1.10 6.26
N HIS A 288 -12.63 0.76 6.31
CA HIS A 288 -11.98 -0.01 5.23
C HIS A 288 -11.67 -1.48 5.53
N ILE A 289 -11.50 -1.88 6.80
CA ILE A 289 -10.90 -3.18 7.13
C ILE A 289 -11.72 -3.95 8.17
N SER A 290 -12.00 -3.33 9.31
CA SER A 290 -12.66 -3.99 10.43
C SER A 290 -14.13 -4.26 10.15
N GLY A 291 -14.61 -5.42 10.59
CA GLY A 291 -16.04 -5.66 10.77
C GLY A 291 -16.59 -4.66 11.78
N PHE A 292 -17.77 -4.11 11.51
CA PHE A 292 -18.34 -3.03 12.32
C PHE A 292 -19.85 -3.16 12.46
N GLY A 293 -20.35 -3.16 13.70
CA GLY A 293 -21.78 -3.18 14.03
C GLY A 293 -22.56 -4.40 13.51
N GLY A 294 -21.86 -5.49 13.18
CA GLY A 294 -22.46 -6.70 12.61
C GLY A 294 -23.06 -6.54 11.20
N VAL A 295 -22.80 -5.43 10.50
CA VAL A 295 -23.33 -5.17 9.14
C VAL A 295 -22.32 -5.42 8.03
N VAL A 296 -21.04 -5.47 8.37
CA VAL A 296 -19.93 -5.82 7.48
C VAL A 296 -18.96 -6.72 8.22
N GLU A 297 -18.34 -7.65 7.49
CA GLU A 297 -17.29 -8.51 8.03
C GLU A 297 -15.93 -7.82 8.01
N THR A 298 -15.04 -8.26 8.90
CA THR A 298 -13.61 -7.95 8.81
C THR A 298 -13.04 -8.58 7.55
N THR A 299 -12.22 -7.80 6.83
CA THR A 299 -11.55 -8.22 5.61
C THR A 299 -10.15 -7.63 5.53
N HIS A 300 -9.17 -8.41 5.04
CA HIS A 300 -7.86 -7.89 4.64
C HIS A 300 -7.78 -7.55 3.13
N GLU A 301 -8.88 -7.71 2.40
CA GLU A 301 -9.05 -7.16 1.06
C GLU A 301 -9.47 -5.69 1.15
N VAL A 302 -8.51 -4.79 1.31
CA VAL A 302 -8.75 -3.35 1.57
C VAL A 302 -9.57 -2.67 0.45
N GLY A 303 -9.56 -3.24 -0.77
CA GLY A 303 -10.38 -2.77 -1.89
C GLY A 303 -11.87 -3.10 -1.77
N GLU A 304 -12.26 -4.05 -0.92
CA GLU A 304 -13.61 -4.65 -0.93
C GLU A 304 -14.76 -3.64 -0.76
N ARG A 305 -14.50 -2.51 -0.10
CA ARG A 305 -15.49 -1.46 0.20
C ARG A 305 -15.37 -0.22 -0.69
N LEU A 306 -14.51 -0.26 -1.71
CA LEU A 306 -14.28 0.88 -2.61
C LEU A 306 -15.31 0.90 -3.75
N TYR A 307 -15.79 2.10 -4.05
CA TYR A 307 -16.48 2.37 -5.32
C TYR A 307 -15.53 3.01 -6.33
N TRP A 308 -14.84 4.09 -5.96
CA TRP A 308 -13.96 4.83 -6.87
C TRP A 308 -12.50 4.43 -6.71
N GLU A 309 -11.79 4.31 -7.83
CA GLU A 309 -10.34 4.49 -7.89
C GLU A 309 -10.03 5.99 -7.98
N LEU A 310 -9.48 6.55 -6.91
CA LEU A 310 -9.18 7.99 -6.83
C LEU A 310 -7.74 8.35 -7.25
N GLN A 311 -6.83 7.38 -7.18
CA GLN A 311 -5.42 7.52 -7.58
C GLN A 311 -5.17 7.81 -9.08
N PRO A 312 -5.88 7.21 -10.06
CA PRO A 312 -5.59 7.44 -11.47
C PRO A 312 -5.89 8.88 -11.94
N LYS A 313 -5.36 9.23 -13.12
CA LYS A 313 -5.60 10.50 -13.83
C LYS A 313 -7.08 10.82 -14.01
N VAL A 314 -7.86 9.81 -14.36
CA VAL A 314 -9.33 9.86 -14.41
C VAL A 314 -9.84 8.89 -13.36
N SER A 315 -10.72 9.36 -12.48
CA SER A 315 -11.35 8.46 -11.53
C SER A 315 -12.37 7.57 -12.22
N VAL A 316 -12.28 6.27 -11.94
CA VAL A 316 -13.10 5.22 -12.51
C VAL A 316 -13.67 4.34 -11.41
N PRO A 317 -14.78 3.61 -11.66
CA PRO A 317 -15.23 2.59 -10.73
C PRO A 317 -14.12 1.56 -10.47
N GLN A 318 -14.15 0.97 -9.27
CA GLN A 318 -13.17 0.03 -8.73
C GLN A 318 -12.66 -0.97 -9.78
N TRP A 319 -11.36 -1.25 -9.77
CA TRP A 319 -10.77 -2.24 -10.66
C TRP A 319 -11.06 -3.69 -10.26
N LYS A 320 -11.00 -4.55 -11.28
CA LYS A 320 -10.82 -6.00 -11.13
C LYS A 320 -9.57 -6.33 -10.30
N GLY A 321 -9.63 -7.45 -9.58
CA GLY A 321 -8.56 -7.93 -8.73
C GLY A 321 -7.47 -8.73 -9.47
N PRO A 322 -6.38 -9.11 -8.76
CA PRO A 322 -5.23 -9.83 -9.33
C PRO A 322 -5.57 -11.24 -9.80
N GLU A 323 -6.64 -11.84 -9.29
CA GLU A 323 -7.12 -13.16 -9.73
C GLU A 323 -7.88 -13.10 -11.07
N GLU A 324 -8.30 -11.91 -11.48
CA GLU A 324 -9.15 -11.71 -12.65
C GLU A 324 -8.37 -11.19 -13.87
N VAL A 325 -7.36 -10.35 -13.61
CA VAL A 325 -6.55 -9.67 -14.63
C VAL A 325 -5.11 -9.51 -14.15
N ASP A 326 -4.17 -9.35 -15.08
CA ASP A 326 -2.83 -8.85 -14.76
C ASP A 326 -2.96 -7.37 -14.36
N LEU A 327 -3.26 -7.11 -13.09
CA LEU A 327 -3.60 -5.75 -12.61
C LEU A 327 -2.45 -4.75 -12.73
N VAL A 328 -1.22 -5.24 -12.94
CA VAL A 328 -0.02 -4.41 -13.12
C VAL A 328 0.02 -3.87 -14.54
N ALA A 329 -0.30 -4.72 -15.51
CA ALA A 329 -0.38 -4.36 -16.93
C ALA A 329 -1.72 -3.72 -17.32
N GLU A 330 -2.83 -4.19 -16.74
CA GLU A 330 -4.19 -3.89 -17.15
C GLU A 330 -5.04 -3.37 -15.99
N ARG A 331 -5.50 -2.12 -16.09
CA ARG A 331 -6.39 -1.48 -15.10
C ARG A 331 -7.81 -1.44 -15.61
N ILE A 332 -8.54 -2.54 -15.43
CA ILE A 332 -9.91 -2.72 -15.94
C ILE A 332 -10.93 -2.41 -14.84
N SER A 333 -11.82 -1.45 -15.11
CA SER A 333 -12.93 -1.10 -14.21
C SER A 333 -13.98 -2.21 -14.14
N ASP A 334 -14.51 -2.43 -12.94
CA ASP A 334 -15.60 -3.34 -12.62
C ASP A 334 -16.71 -2.59 -11.88
N PRO A 335 -17.71 -2.06 -12.62
CA PRO A 335 -18.83 -1.34 -12.01
C PRO A 335 -19.66 -2.19 -11.04
N ALA A 336 -19.82 -3.49 -11.28
CA ALA A 336 -20.62 -4.34 -10.39
C ALA A 336 -19.92 -4.53 -9.03
N LYS A 337 -18.60 -4.72 -9.06
CA LYS A 337 -17.77 -4.75 -7.85
C LYS A 337 -17.77 -3.40 -7.14
N ALA A 338 -17.70 -2.29 -7.89
CA ALA A 338 -17.79 -0.94 -7.34
C ALA A 338 -19.13 -0.71 -6.62
N ASP A 339 -20.25 -1.05 -7.25
CA ASP A 339 -21.60 -0.95 -6.66
C ASP A 339 -21.70 -1.75 -5.36
N SER A 340 -21.21 -3.00 -5.36
CA SER A 340 -21.16 -3.80 -4.13
C SER A 340 -20.29 -3.13 -3.05
N GLY A 341 -19.16 -2.52 -3.43
CA GLY A 341 -18.30 -1.79 -2.52
C GLY A 341 -19.00 -0.57 -1.90
N ARG A 342 -19.76 0.19 -2.72
CA ARG A 342 -20.56 1.34 -2.25
C ARG A 342 -21.59 0.92 -1.22
N GLU A 343 -22.32 -0.17 -1.47
CA GLU A 343 -23.35 -0.63 -0.53
C GLU A 343 -22.73 -1.09 0.81
N LYS A 344 -21.58 -1.77 0.77
CA LYS A 344 -20.82 -2.11 1.99
C LYS A 344 -20.37 -0.86 2.74
N MET A 345 -19.79 0.13 2.06
CA MET A 345 -19.37 1.39 2.69
C MET A 345 -20.55 2.13 3.33
N LYS A 346 -21.68 2.25 2.62
CA LYS A 346 -22.89 2.89 3.14
C LYS A 346 -23.42 2.20 4.40
N SER A 347 -23.35 0.86 4.45
CA SER A 347 -23.80 0.10 5.62
C SER A 347 -23.03 0.46 6.90
N VAL A 348 -21.72 0.76 6.79
CA VAL A 348 -20.91 1.29 7.89
C VAL A 348 -21.43 2.66 8.32
N CYS A 349 -21.67 3.57 7.36
CA CYS A 349 -22.18 4.91 7.66
C CYS A 349 -23.55 4.87 8.38
N TYR A 350 -24.41 3.92 8.02
CA TYR A 350 -25.74 3.77 8.60
C TYR A 350 -25.74 3.38 10.08
N GLN A 351 -24.60 2.97 10.63
CA GLN A 351 -24.47 2.70 12.06
C GLN A 351 -24.56 3.98 12.90
N CYS A 352 -24.23 5.14 12.32
CA CYS A 352 -24.23 6.43 13.03
C CYS A 352 -25.11 7.50 12.34
N HIS A 353 -25.37 7.35 11.04
CA HIS A 353 -26.08 8.35 10.25
C HIS A 353 -27.37 7.81 9.63
N SER A 354 -28.35 8.70 9.45
CA SER A 354 -29.56 8.35 8.69
C SER A 354 -29.23 8.06 7.22
N ARG A 355 -29.98 7.12 6.61
CA ARG A 355 -29.81 6.76 5.20
C ARG A 355 -29.84 7.97 4.27
N LYS A 356 -30.82 8.87 4.48
CA LYS A 356 -30.97 10.09 3.69
C LYS A 356 -29.71 10.97 3.70
N TRP A 357 -29.07 11.12 4.86
CA TRP A 357 -27.85 11.91 4.97
C TRP A 357 -26.71 11.23 4.22
N THR A 358 -26.48 9.94 4.46
CA THR A 358 -25.41 9.17 3.83
C THR A 358 -25.56 9.10 2.32
N ASP A 359 -26.76 8.79 1.82
CA ASP A 359 -27.01 8.69 0.38
C ASP A 359 -26.86 10.07 -0.29
N GLY A 360 -27.32 11.13 0.36
CA GLY A 360 -27.11 12.50 -0.10
C GLY A 360 -25.64 12.89 -0.16
N TYR A 361 -24.84 12.50 0.84
CA TYR A 361 -23.40 12.77 0.85
C TYR A 361 -22.70 12.08 -0.32
N PHE A 362 -22.99 10.81 -0.58
CA PHE A 362 -22.38 10.08 -1.69
C PHE A 362 -22.75 10.68 -3.05
N VAL A 363 -23.98 11.20 -3.22
CA VAL A 363 -24.36 11.94 -4.43
C VAL A 363 -23.51 13.19 -4.63
N GLU A 364 -23.25 13.97 -3.57
CA GLU A 364 -22.38 15.15 -3.68
C GLU A 364 -20.91 14.78 -3.91
N PHE A 365 -20.43 13.69 -3.29
CA PHE A 365 -19.09 13.18 -3.56
C PHE A 365 -18.92 12.73 -5.02
N ASP A 366 -19.90 12.01 -5.57
CA ASP A 366 -19.84 11.56 -6.96
C ASP A 366 -19.79 12.76 -7.94
N LYS A 367 -20.51 13.86 -7.66
CA LYS A 367 -20.40 15.11 -8.44
C LYS A 367 -19.02 15.73 -8.39
N VAL A 368 -18.33 15.72 -7.23
CA VAL A 368 -16.94 16.21 -7.14
C VAL A 368 -16.01 15.39 -8.03
N VAL A 369 -16.21 14.07 -8.09
CA VAL A 369 -15.44 13.19 -8.98
C VAL A 369 -15.71 13.53 -10.44
N GLU A 370 -16.98 13.75 -10.81
CA GLU A 370 -17.39 14.16 -12.16
C GLU A 370 -16.81 15.53 -12.56
N ASP A 371 -16.87 16.53 -11.68
CA ASP A 371 -16.32 17.87 -11.90
C ASP A 371 -14.80 17.80 -12.13
N TYR A 372 -14.08 17.07 -11.28
CA TYR A 372 -12.66 16.86 -11.50
C TYR A 372 -12.38 16.18 -12.85
N ASN A 373 -13.12 15.11 -13.18
CA ASN A 373 -12.88 14.36 -14.42
C ASN A 373 -13.08 15.26 -15.66
N GLN A 374 -14.03 16.19 -15.62
CA GLN A 374 -14.22 17.20 -16.66
C GLN A 374 -13.05 18.19 -16.74
N VAL A 375 -12.58 18.69 -15.60
CA VAL A 375 -11.40 19.57 -15.55
C VAL A 375 -10.17 18.85 -16.10
N TRP A 376 -9.96 17.59 -15.72
CA TRP A 376 -8.84 16.80 -16.22
C TRP A 376 -8.89 16.63 -17.74
N GLN A 377 -10.05 16.30 -18.32
CA GLN A 377 -10.18 16.16 -19.77
C GLN A 377 -9.77 17.46 -20.49
N ARG A 378 -10.23 18.61 -19.97
CA ARG A 378 -9.82 19.93 -20.50
C ARG A 378 -8.31 20.16 -20.38
N THR A 379 -7.71 19.81 -19.24
CA THR A 379 -6.28 19.94 -19.02
C THR A 379 -5.48 19.09 -20.00
N ASP A 380 -5.91 17.85 -20.24
CA ASP A 380 -5.25 16.92 -21.17
C ASP A 380 -5.35 17.40 -22.62
N ASP A 381 -6.54 17.85 -23.04
CA ASP A 381 -6.76 18.43 -24.36
C ASP A 381 -5.90 19.69 -24.59
N LEU A 382 -5.73 20.50 -23.56
CA LEU A 382 -4.93 21.72 -23.63
C LEU A 382 -3.43 21.41 -23.80
N LEU A 383 -2.91 20.41 -23.09
CA LEU A 383 -1.52 19.98 -23.27
C LEU A 383 -1.30 19.44 -24.69
N LYS A 384 -2.22 18.61 -25.18
CA LYS A 384 -2.17 18.09 -26.55
C LYS A 384 -2.14 19.20 -27.59
N GLN A 385 -3.00 20.22 -27.44
CA GLN A 385 -3.00 21.39 -28.32
C GLN A 385 -1.66 22.13 -28.29
N ALA A 386 -1.02 22.26 -27.13
CA ALA A 386 0.26 22.93 -27.03
C ALA A 386 1.38 22.18 -27.79
N TYR A 387 1.37 20.84 -27.78
CA TYR A 387 2.26 20.04 -28.63
C TYR A 387 1.91 20.19 -30.11
N ASP A 388 0.63 20.06 -30.48
CA ASP A 388 0.18 20.13 -31.89
C ASP A 388 0.50 21.50 -32.52
N GLU A 389 0.47 22.57 -31.72
CA GLU A 389 0.85 23.93 -32.13
C GLU A 389 2.37 24.18 -32.12
N GLY A 390 3.18 23.23 -31.65
CA GLY A 390 4.62 23.36 -31.52
C GLY A 390 5.05 24.44 -30.51
N LEU A 391 4.23 24.67 -29.47
CA LEU A 391 4.53 25.62 -28.39
C LEU A 391 5.45 25.03 -27.33
N ILE A 392 5.40 23.71 -27.19
CA ILE A 392 6.22 22.87 -26.31
C ILE A 392 6.68 21.63 -27.08
N SER A 393 7.76 21.00 -26.64
CA SER A 393 8.30 19.77 -27.25
C SER A 393 7.95 18.55 -26.42
N ASN A 394 7.62 17.44 -27.09
CA ASN A 394 7.44 16.14 -26.44
C ASN A 394 8.74 15.32 -26.33
N ASP A 395 9.89 15.92 -26.64
CA ASP A 395 11.19 15.25 -26.57
C ASP A 395 11.56 14.86 -25.14
N ASN A 396 11.23 15.69 -24.14
CA ASN A 396 11.45 15.43 -22.71
C ASN A 396 10.18 15.73 -21.91
N PRO A 397 9.33 14.73 -21.60
CA PRO A 397 8.05 14.99 -20.98
C PRO A 397 8.18 15.37 -19.49
N LEU A 398 7.65 16.52 -19.07
CA LEU A 398 7.73 17.09 -17.69
C LEU A 398 8.94 18.01 -17.46
N ASP A 399 9.44 18.66 -18.50
CA ASP A 399 10.50 19.66 -18.38
C ASP A 399 10.02 21.10 -18.66
N GLU A 400 8.86 21.26 -19.30
CA GLU A 400 8.24 22.56 -19.56
C GLU A 400 7.06 22.86 -18.62
N THR A 401 6.82 24.15 -18.36
CA THR A 401 5.74 24.62 -17.46
C THR A 401 4.40 23.93 -17.70
N PRO A 402 3.87 23.82 -18.94
CA PRO A 402 2.56 23.22 -19.15
C PRO A 402 2.51 21.74 -18.78
N GLU A 403 3.59 21.00 -19.01
CA GLU A 403 3.71 19.58 -18.68
C GLU A 403 3.80 19.36 -17.17
N ILE A 404 4.60 20.18 -16.48
CA ILE A 404 4.74 20.16 -15.02
C ILE A 404 3.39 20.46 -14.36
N MET A 405 2.68 21.50 -14.83
CA MET A 405 1.36 21.83 -14.30
C MET A 405 0.35 20.72 -14.59
N HIS A 406 0.34 20.16 -15.81
CA HIS A 406 -0.49 19.01 -16.16
C HIS A 406 -0.27 17.84 -15.19
N TYR A 407 0.99 17.49 -14.88
CA TYR A 407 1.33 16.46 -13.91
C TYR A 407 0.80 16.77 -12.51
N LEU A 408 1.05 17.97 -12.00
CA LEU A 408 0.63 18.36 -10.65
C LEU A 408 -0.90 18.40 -10.50
N ILE A 409 -1.62 18.82 -11.55
CA ILE A 409 -3.08 18.87 -11.57
C ILE A 409 -3.68 17.49 -11.33
N TRP A 410 -3.17 16.41 -11.95
CA TRP A 410 -3.75 15.09 -11.72
C TRP A 410 -3.12 14.34 -10.55
N HIS A 411 -1.79 14.39 -10.42
CA HIS A 411 -1.07 13.54 -9.48
C HIS A 411 -1.18 14.09 -8.06
N HIS A 412 -1.23 15.41 -7.89
CA HIS A 412 -1.27 16.03 -6.56
C HIS A 412 -2.65 16.63 -6.30
N ASP A 413 -2.95 17.77 -6.91
CA ASP A 413 -4.11 18.59 -6.54
C ASP A 413 -5.44 17.87 -6.84
N GLY A 414 -5.51 17.15 -7.96
CA GLY A 414 -6.69 16.39 -8.35
C GLY A 414 -7.00 15.26 -7.37
N ARG A 415 -5.99 14.45 -7.01
CA ARG A 415 -6.16 13.39 -6.02
C ARG A 415 -6.62 13.97 -4.69
N ARG A 416 -6.00 15.08 -4.23
CA ARG A 416 -6.40 15.81 -3.01
C ARG A 416 -7.85 16.27 -3.06
N TRP A 417 -8.28 16.86 -4.17
CA TRP A 417 -9.66 17.31 -4.37
C TRP A 417 -10.66 16.16 -4.20
N ARG A 418 -10.45 15.04 -4.90
CA ARG A 418 -11.37 13.90 -4.84
C ARG A 418 -11.31 13.16 -3.51
N MET A 419 -10.10 12.96 -2.96
CA MET A 419 -9.90 12.27 -1.69
C MET A 419 -10.44 13.10 -0.51
N GLY A 420 -10.26 14.42 -0.52
CA GLY A 420 -10.86 15.33 0.47
C GLY A 420 -12.38 15.16 0.53
N ALA A 421 -13.03 15.13 -0.64
CA ALA A 421 -14.47 14.92 -0.72
C ALA A 421 -14.89 13.52 -0.26
N SER A 422 -14.06 12.50 -0.47
CA SER A 422 -14.37 11.12 -0.07
C SER A 422 -14.39 10.90 1.45
N MET A 423 -13.68 11.73 2.22
CA MET A 423 -13.48 11.55 3.67
C MET A 423 -13.86 12.79 4.49
N MET A 424 -14.73 13.66 3.94
CA MET A 424 -15.27 14.84 4.62
C MET A 424 -14.21 15.86 5.06
N GLY A 425 -13.17 16.02 4.25
CA GLY A 425 -12.17 17.06 4.40
C GLY A 425 -12.47 18.29 3.55
N PRO A 426 -13.12 19.35 4.10
CA PRO A 426 -13.51 20.51 3.32
C PRO A 426 -12.30 21.33 2.81
N ASP A 427 -11.20 21.42 3.56
CA ASP A 427 -10.03 22.21 3.15
C ASP A 427 -9.28 21.50 2.03
N TRP A 428 -9.16 20.18 2.12
CA TRP A 428 -8.60 19.35 1.04
C TRP A 428 -9.48 19.29 -0.20
N THR A 429 -10.80 19.34 -0.04
CA THR A 429 -11.72 19.42 -1.17
C THR A 429 -11.58 20.76 -1.89
N HIS A 430 -11.45 21.86 -1.14
CA HIS A 430 -11.50 23.20 -1.70
C HIS A 430 -10.11 23.82 -1.92
N TRP A 431 -9.40 24.18 -0.85
CA TRP A 431 -8.17 24.99 -0.92
C TRP A 431 -6.97 24.18 -1.39
N ASN A 432 -6.73 23.00 -0.81
CA ASN A 432 -5.63 22.12 -1.21
C ASN A 432 -6.01 21.21 -2.40
N GLY A 433 -7.25 21.31 -2.89
CA GLY A 433 -7.78 20.52 -3.99
C GLY A 433 -8.18 21.40 -5.17
N ALA A 434 -9.46 21.74 -5.25
CA ALA A 434 -10.05 22.46 -6.39
C ALA A 434 -9.34 23.79 -6.74
N VAL A 435 -9.08 24.64 -5.75
CA VAL A 435 -8.41 25.95 -5.95
C VAL A 435 -7.01 25.73 -6.47
N ASP A 436 -6.30 24.79 -5.86
CA ASP A 436 -4.94 24.46 -6.23
C ASP A 436 -4.87 23.91 -7.67
N ALA A 437 -5.73 22.95 -8.02
CA ALA A 437 -5.80 22.37 -9.35
C ALA A 437 -6.22 23.41 -10.42
N ILE A 438 -7.29 24.16 -10.17
CA ILE A 438 -7.92 25.02 -11.18
C ILE A 438 -7.28 26.40 -11.22
N MET A 439 -7.34 27.13 -10.10
CA MET A 439 -6.94 28.54 -10.07
C MET A 439 -5.41 28.66 -10.20
N ASN A 440 -4.67 27.82 -9.47
CA ASN A 440 -3.21 27.91 -9.44
C ASN A 440 -2.58 27.21 -10.64
N LYS A 441 -2.69 25.87 -10.73
CA LYS A 441 -1.90 25.10 -11.71
C LYS A 441 -2.48 25.16 -13.12
N LEU A 442 -3.79 24.97 -13.29
CA LEU A 442 -4.42 25.11 -14.61
C LEU A 442 -4.39 26.57 -15.11
N GLY A 443 -4.58 27.54 -14.20
CA GLY A 443 -4.38 28.95 -14.52
C GLY A 443 -2.96 29.27 -15.02
N ALA A 444 -1.93 28.77 -14.32
CA ALA A 444 -0.53 28.92 -14.74
C ALA A 444 -0.26 28.25 -16.09
N MET A 445 -0.78 27.05 -16.30
CA MET A 445 -0.67 26.32 -17.57
C MET A 445 -1.27 27.10 -18.74
N ILE A 446 -2.50 27.62 -18.58
CA ILE A 446 -3.18 28.41 -19.62
C ILE A 446 -2.38 29.68 -19.94
N ASN A 447 -1.94 30.41 -18.90
CA ASN A 447 -1.19 31.66 -19.08
C ASN A 447 0.13 31.42 -19.84
N ASP A 448 0.86 30.36 -19.52
CA ASP A 448 2.12 30.00 -20.18
C ASP A 448 1.89 29.65 -21.67
N ILE A 449 0.88 28.82 -21.96
CA ILE A 449 0.51 28.46 -23.34
C ILE A 449 0.09 29.70 -24.14
N GLU A 450 -0.75 30.58 -23.58
CA GLU A 450 -1.16 31.81 -24.26
C GLU A 450 0.00 32.78 -24.51
N MET A 451 0.93 32.87 -23.56
CA MET A 451 2.16 33.64 -23.75
C MET A 451 2.99 33.09 -24.92
N ARG A 452 3.18 31.78 -24.99
CA ARG A 452 3.92 31.12 -26.08
C ARG A 452 3.25 31.34 -27.44
N ARG A 453 1.92 31.26 -27.52
CA ARG A 453 1.16 31.60 -28.74
C ARG A 453 1.46 33.02 -29.21
N LYS A 454 1.40 34.00 -28.30
CA LYS A 454 1.72 35.40 -28.62
C LYS A 454 3.16 35.59 -29.08
N LEU A 455 4.12 34.92 -28.43
CA LEU A 455 5.54 34.98 -28.82
C LEU A 455 5.74 34.40 -30.23
N LYS A 456 5.12 33.27 -30.54
CA LYS A 456 5.16 32.66 -31.87
C LYS A 456 4.60 33.60 -32.95
N GLU A 457 3.45 34.23 -32.71
CA GLU A 457 2.88 35.22 -33.64
C GLU A 457 3.80 36.44 -33.87
N ILE A 458 4.52 36.88 -32.84
CA ILE A 458 5.48 37.98 -32.95
C ILE A 458 6.69 37.56 -33.78
N ASP A 459 7.25 36.38 -33.52
CA ASP A 459 8.39 35.84 -34.26
C ASP A 459 8.06 35.66 -35.75
N GLU A 460 6.88 35.11 -36.07
CA GLU A 460 6.38 35.00 -37.45
C GLU A 460 6.27 36.36 -38.13
N LYS A 461 5.81 37.41 -37.43
CA LYS A 461 5.72 38.78 -37.97
C LYS A 461 7.08 39.41 -38.19
N LEU A 462 8.05 39.16 -37.30
CA LEU A 462 9.43 39.68 -37.43
C LEU A 462 10.15 39.01 -38.60
N ASN A 463 9.99 37.69 -38.75
CA ASN A 463 10.61 36.91 -39.82
C ASN A 463 9.93 37.13 -41.19
N ALA A 464 8.72 37.69 -41.23
CA ALA A 464 8.01 38.06 -42.44
C ALA A 464 8.36 39.47 -42.97
N GLN A 465 9.17 40.27 -42.26
CA GLN A 465 9.64 41.57 -42.74
C GLN A 465 10.85 41.39 -43.67
N PRO A 466 10.80 41.92 -44.92
CA PRO A 466 11.80 41.69 -45.96
C PRO A 466 13.15 42.38 -45.72
#